data_AF-A0AAV2QYJ0-F1
#
_entry.id   AF-A0AAV2QYJ0-F1
#
_cell.length_a   1.000
_cell.length_b   1.000
_cell.length_c   1.000
_cell.angle_alpha   90.00
_cell.angle_beta   90.00
_cell.angle_gamma   90.00
#
_symmetry.space_group_name_H-M   'P 1'
#
loop_
_entity.id
_entity.type
_entity.pdbx_description
1 polymer ?
#
loop_
_entity_poly.entity_id
_entity_poly.type
_entity_poly.pdbx_seq_one_letter_code
_entity_poly.pdbx_strand_id
1 'polypeptide(L)'
;SNLIFKDPTEFKSAVNDEFDTALGQAKIVLKAESDTALEQAKSELKAEARDVASRRKNFFIQGLDPPADNDEKALVMKLAQEVNIDIGINDIKRTFRIRPQPGSSAKHLLKVECGSEDTKDKFLDQTVRSKLFSLVSPNQFHGVMVFMDKTKQERKDYRILSVEKKKKNDNLTSRGITDEKYVITKYMSLVKLKIKQESEG
;
A
#
# COMPACT_ATOMS: atom_id res chain seq x y z
N SER A 1 24.97 -47.29 -35.78
CA SER A 1 24.70 -48.74 -35.70
C SER A 1 23.29 -48.95 -36.21
N ASN A 2 23.07 -49.73 -37.27
CA ASN A 2 21.70 -50.03 -37.72
C ASN A 2 21.11 -51.08 -36.77
N LEU A 3 20.09 -50.70 -36.00
CA LEU A 3 19.31 -51.63 -35.18
C LEU A 3 18.46 -52.50 -36.13
N ILE A 4 18.78 -53.78 -36.22
CA ILE A 4 17.99 -54.77 -36.97
C ILE A 4 17.14 -55.51 -35.94
N PHE A 5 15.84 -55.22 -35.91
CA PHE A 5 14.88 -55.91 -35.05
C PHE A 5 14.52 -57.25 -35.68
N LYS A 6 14.53 -58.33 -34.88
CA LYS A 6 14.31 -59.70 -35.36
C LYS A 6 12.84 -60.07 -35.47
N ASP A 7 11.95 -59.38 -34.76
CA ASP A 7 10.51 -59.52 -34.92
C ASP A 7 9.72 -58.25 -34.53
N PRO A 8 8.43 -58.13 -34.94
CA PRO A 8 7.60 -56.95 -34.68
C PRO A 8 7.31 -56.65 -33.20
N THR A 9 7.48 -57.64 -32.32
CA THR A 9 7.28 -57.52 -30.87
C THR A 9 8.49 -56.83 -30.23
N GLU A 10 9.69 -57.18 -30.66
CA GLU A 10 10.95 -56.54 -30.24
C GLU A 10 10.97 -55.05 -30.60
N PHE A 11 10.50 -54.70 -31.82
CA PHE A 11 10.35 -53.32 -32.25
C PHE A 11 9.33 -52.55 -31.39
N LYS A 12 8.14 -53.13 -31.14
CA LYS A 12 7.11 -52.50 -30.30
C LYS A 12 7.58 -52.29 -28.86
N SER A 13 8.33 -53.22 -28.29
CA SER A 13 8.91 -53.07 -26.95
C SER A 13 9.90 -51.91 -26.93
N ALA A 14 10.84 -51.85 -27.88
CA ALA A 14 11.84 -50.78 -27.93
C ALA A 14 11.21 -49.38 -28.10
N VAL A 15 10.16 -49.26 -28.93
CA VAL A 15 9.43 -47.99 -29.11
C VAL A 15 8.67 -47.58 -27.85
N ASN A 16 8.05 -48.54 -27.15
CA ASN A 16 7.37 -48.26 -25.88
C ASN A 16 8.36 -47.84 -24.78
N ASP A 17 9.51 -48.49 -24.69
CA ASP A 17 10.55 -48.15 -23.71
C ASP A 17 11.13 -46.75 -23.96
N GLU A 18 11.33 -46.36 -25.23
CA GLU A 18 11.75 -45.01 -25.60
C GLU A 18 10.67 -43.97 -25.28
N PHE A 19 9.40 -44.28 -25.56
CA PHE A 19 8.27 -43.41 -25.23
C PHE A 19 8.12 -43.22 -23.71
N ASP A 20 8.19 -44.28 -22.92
CA ASP A 20 8.10 -44.22 -21.45
C ASP A 20 9.28 -43.45 -20.86
N THR A 21 10.48 -43.61 -21.43
CA THR A 21 11.67 -42.82 -21.05
C THR A 21 11.46 -41.33 -21.34
N ALA A 22 11.00 -40.99 -22.54
CA ALA A 22 10.72 -39.60 -22.93
C ALA A 22 9.61 -38.98 -22.07
N LEU A 23 8.56 -39.74 -21.77
CA LEU A 23 7.47 -39.32 -20.88
C LEU A 23 7.95 -39.12 -19.44
N GLY A 24 8.84 -40.00 -18.95
CA GLY A 24 9.50 -39.85 -17.66
C GLY A 24 10.33 -38.58 -17.56
N GLN A 25 11.14 -38.29 -18.59
CA GLN A 25 11.94 -37.06 -18.67
C GLN A 25 11.06 -35.80 -18.75
N ALA A 26 10.00 -35.81 -19.57
CA ALA A 26 9.07 -34.69 -19.68
C ALA A 26 8.37 -34.40 -18.33
N LYS A 27 7.97 -35.42 -17.57
CA LYS A 27 7.40 -35.27 -16.22
C LYS A 27 8.39 -34.65 -15.24
N ILE A 28 9.67 -35.03 -15.30
CA ILE A 28 10.72 -34.47 -14.44
C ILE A 28 10.92 -32.98 -14.74
N VAL A 29 11.01 -32.61 -16.02
CA VAL A 29 11.18 -31.20 -16.45
C VAL A 29 9.99 -30.36 -16.04
N LEU A 30 8.76 -30.80 -16.34
CA LEU A 30 7.53 -30.08 -15.96
C LEU A 30 7.41 -29.89 -14.45
N LYS A 31 7.79 -30.92 -13.66
CA LYS A 31 7.80 -30.81 -12.21
C LYS A 31 8.84 -29.79 -11.73
N ALA A 32 10.06 -29.82 -12.29
CA ALA A 32 11.12 -28.88 -11.93
C ALA A 32 10.76 -27.42 -12.27
N GLU A 33 10.13 -27.18 -13.43
CA GLU A 33 9.64 -25.86 -13.84
C GLU A 33 8.52 -25.36 -12.93
N SER A 34 7.55 -26.23 -12.61
CA SER A 34 6.47 -25.93 -11.67
C SER A 34 6.99 -25.61 -10.27
N ASP A 35 7.94 -26.41 -9.75
CA ASP A 35 8.54 -26.19 -8.44
C ASP A 35 9.33 -24.87 -8.41
N THR A 36 10.05 -24.55 -9.49
CA THR A 36 10.78 -23.29 -9.63
C THR A 36 9.84 -22.09 -9.65
N ALA A 37 8.77 -22.14 -10.45
CA ALA A 37 7.76 -21.08 -10.49
C ALA A 37 7.07 -20.88 -9.14
N LEU A 38 6.77 -21.98 -8.42
CA LEU A 38 6.18 -21.93 -7.09
C LEU A 38 7.12 -21.28 -6.07
N GLU A 39 8.41 -21.63 -6.07
CA GLU A 39 9.39 -21.02 -5.17
C GLU A 39 9.62 -19.53 -5.47
N GLN A 40 9.63 -19.15 -6.74
CA GLN A 40 9.66 -17.73 -7.13
C GLN A 40 8.44 -16.98 -6.59
N ALA A 41 7.23 -17.50 -6.80
CA ALA A 41 6.00 -16.90 -6.30
C ALA A 41 5.99 -16.79 -4.76
N LYS A 42 6.46 -17.82 -4.03
CA LYS A 42 6.60 -17.78 -2.57
C LYS A 42 7.59 -16.71 -2.13
N SER A 43 8.72 -16.58 -2.84
CA SER A 43 9.74 -15.57 -2.55
C SER A 43 9.19 -14.16 -2.72
N GLU A 44 8.47 -13.91 -3.82
CA GLU A 44 7.82 -12.63 -4.10
C GLU A 44 6.77 -12.29 -3.05
N LEU A 45 5.91 -13.24 -2.68
CA LEU A 45 4.90 -13.05 -1.62
C LEU A 45 5.55 -12.74 -0.26
N LYS A 46 6.66 -13.40 0.08
CA LYS A 46 7.42 -13.10 1.31
C LYS A 46 8.03 -11.70 1.26
N ALA A 47 8.56 -11.28 0.11
CA ALA A 47 9.12 -9.95 -0.07
C ALA A 47 8.04 -8.86 0.07
N GLU A 48 6.88 -9.05 -0.55
CA GLU A 48 5.73 -8.15 -0.43
C GLU A 48 5.20 -8.08 1.00
N ALA A 49 5.03 -9.22 1.67
CA ALA A 49 4.60 -9.26 3.07
C ALA A 49 5.57 -8.51 4.00
N ARG A 50 6.88 -8.62 3.75
CA ARG A 50 7.91 -7.86 4.47
C ARG A 50 7.84 -6.37 4.17
N ASP A 51 7.67 -5.97 2.91
CA ASP A 51 7.52 -4.55 2.53
C ASP A 51 6.30 -3.94 3.22
N VAL A 52 5.14 -4.61 3.16
CA VAL A 52 3.92 -4.20 3.87
C VAL A 52 4.19 -4.06 5.37
N ALA A 53 4.76 -5.08 6.01
CA ALA A 53 5.04 -5.06 7.44
C ALA A 53 5.97 -3.90 7.85
N SER A 54 6.98 -3.59 7.04
CA SER A 54 7.90 -2.47 7.28
C SER A 54 7.25 -1.09 7.14
N ARG A 55 6.13 -1.00 6.41
CA ARG A 55 5.38 0.25 6.17
C ARG A 55 4.22 0.47 7.15
N ARG A 56 3.75 -0.58 7.84
CA ARG A 56 2.57 -0.52 8.72
C ARG A 56 2.62 0.53 9.82
N LYS A 57 3.81 0.97 10.22
CA LYS A 57 4.02 1.99 11.26
C LYS A 57 4.41 3.35 10.69
N ASN A 58 4.39 3.49 9.36
CA ASN A 58 4.86 4.68 8.69
C ASN A 58 3.71 5.49 8.11
N PHE A 59 3.89 6.80 8.08
CA PHE A 59 3.04 7.71 7.32
C PHE A 59 3.88 8.81 6.70
N PHE A 60 3.27 9.57 5.81
CA PHE A 60 3.87 10.73 5.16
C PHE A 60 3.08 11.99 5.46
N ILE A 61 3.82 13.09 5.59
CA ILE A 61 3.30 14.45 5.65
C ILE A 61 3.79 15.21 4.41
N GLN A 62 2.89 15.90 3.72
CA GLN A 62 3.20 16.73 2.56
C GLN A 62 2.78 18.18 2.78
N GLY A 63 3.63 19.10 2.34
CA GLY A 63 3.34 20.54 2.36
C GLY A 63 3.79 21.24 3.62
N LEU A 64 4.68 20.63 4.38
CA LEU A 64 5.44 21.28 5.44
C LEU A 64 6.76 21.79 4.91
N ASP A 65 7.12 23.02 5.29
CA ASP A 65 8.48 23.52 5.08
C ASP A 65 9.46 22.84 6.05
N PRO A 66 10.75 22.75 5.70
CA PRO A 66 11.76 22.27 6.63
C PRO A 66 11.91 23.23 7.82
N PRO A 67 12.03 22.73 9.06
CA PRO A 67 12.30 23.59 10.20
C PRO A 67 13.74 24.14 10.14
N ALA A 68 13.95 25.35 10.68
CA ALA A 68 15.26 26.03 10.60
C ALA A 68 16.41 25.27 11.29
N ASP A 69 16.09 24.53 12.34
CA ASP A 69 17.01 23.69 13.11
C ASP A 69 17.15 22.25 12.54
N ASN A 70 16.41 21.93 11.47
CA ASN A 70 16.25 20.59 10.90
C ASN A 70 15.69 19.54 11.90
N ASP A 71 15.07 19.94 13.00
CA ASP A 71 14.41 19.01 13.94
C ASP A 71 13.00 18.64 13.45
N GLU A 72 12.97 17.73 12.49
CA GLU A 72 11.74 17.17 11.94
C GLU A 72 10.90 16.43 13.00
N LYS A 73 11.54 15.90 14.05
CA LYS A 73 10.83 15.16 15.10
C LYS A 73 10.04 16.13 15.97
N ALA A 74 10.64 17.25 16.37
CA ALA A 74 9.94 18.33 17.07
C ALA A 74 8.79 18.92 16.22
N LEU A 75 8.96 19.03 14.90
CA LEU A 75 7.89 19.48 14.00
C LEU A 75 6.67 18.54 14.02
N VAL A 76 6.91 17.23 14.01
CA VAL A 76 5.83 16.22 14.13
C VAL A 76 5.13 16.32 15.49
N MET A 77 5.87 16.57 16.57
CA MET A 77 5.30 16.76 17.91
C MET A 77 4.43 18.02 18.00
N LYS A 78 4.85 19.12 17.35
CA LYS A 78 4.03 20.35 17.25
C LYS A 78 2.72 20.08 16.51
N LEU A 79 2.75 19.32 15.41
CA LEU A 79 1.53 18.91 14.71
C LEU A 79 0.63 18.07 15.63
N ALA A 80 1.20 17.10 16.36
CA ALA A 80 0.44 16.28 17.29
C ALA A 80 -0.28 17.11 18.36
N GLN A 81 0.40 18.10 18.94
CA GLN A 81 -0.21 19.02 19.90
C GLN A 81 -1.34 19.83 19.28
N GLU A 82 -1.15 20.36 18.07
CA GLU A 82 -2.15 21.17 17.37
C GLU A 82 -3.45 20.41 17.11
N VAL A 83 -3.36 19.12 16.77
CA VAL A 83 -4.53 18.26 16.53
C VAL A 83 -4.91 17.40 17.74
N ASN A 84 -4.42 17.75 18.94
CA ASN A 84 -4.72 17.08 20.21
C ASN A 84 -4.49 15.56 20.19
N ILE A 85 -3.37 15.11 19.59
CA ILE A 85 -2.92 13.72 19.64
C ILE A 85 -2.05 13.53 20.89
N ASP A 86 -2.54 12.70 21.82
CA ASP A 86 -1.79 12.30 23.02
C ASP A 86 -0.74 11.22 22.69
N ILE A 87 0.49 11.68 22.48
CA ILE A 87 1.71 10.88 22.25
C ILE A 87 2.92 11.57 22.85
N GLY A 88 3.93 10.78 23.22
CA GLY A 88 5.25 11.26 23.62
C GLY A 88 6.24 11.29 22.44
N ILE A 89 7.34 12.02 22.62
CA ILE A 89 8.42 12.05 21.62
C ILE A 89 9.01 10.66 21.34
N ASN A 90 8.95 9.75 22.31
CA ASN A 90 9.45 8.38 22.17
C ASN A 90 8.54 7.49 21.30
N ASP A 91 7.30 7.91 21.02
CA ASP A 91 6.39 7.22 20.12
C ASP A 91 6.75 7.44 18.64
N ILE A 92 7.57 8.45 18.35
CA ILE A 92 8.18 8.67 17.03
C ILE A 92 9.58 8.07 17.04
N LYS A 93 9.79 7.02 16.25
CA LYS A 93 11.07 6.33 16.17
C LYS A 93 12.05 7.05 15.24
N ARG A 94 11.57 7.51 14.09
CA ARG A 94 12.40 8.19 13.09
C ARG A 94 11.59 9.12 12.21
N THR A 95 12.22 10.20 11.76
CA THR A 95 11.70 11.10 10.74
C THR A 95 12.75 11.25 9.64
N PHE A 96 12.31 11.34 8.37
CA PHE A 96 13.20 11.55 7.24
C PHE A 96 12.50 12.32 6.12
N ARG A 97 13.13 13.40 5.66
CA ARG A 97 12.59 14.21 4.56
C ARG A 97 13.06 13.70 3.21
N ILE A 98 12.11 13.39 2.35
CA ILE A 98 12.33 13.04 0.95
C ILE A 98 12.25 14.33 0.13
N ARG A 99 13.38 14.70 -0.48
CA ARG A 99 13.46 15.86 -1.37
C ARG A 99 12.88 15.50 -2.73
N PRO A 100 12.12 16.42 -3.36
CA PRO A 100 11.71 16.26 -4.74
C PRO A 100 12.95 16.20 -5.65
N GLN A 101 12.82 15.54 -6.80
CA GLN A 101 13.87 15.56 -7.81
C GLN A 101 14.07 17.01 -8.31
N PRO A 102 15.32 17.39 -8.67
CA PRO A 102 15.58 18.69 -9.28
C PRO A 102 14.65 18.93 -10.49
N GLY A 103 13.98 20.09 -10.53
CA GLY A 103 13.03 20.45 -11.58
C GLY A 103 11.58 19.97 -11.37
N SER A 104 11.29 19.26 -10.29
CA SER A 104 9.92 18.87 -9.93
C SER A 104 9.23 19.96 -9.11
N SER A 105 7.97 20.26 -9.42
CA SER A 105 7.09 21.10 -8.59
C SER A 105 6.50 20.35 -7.39
N ALA A 106 6.88 19.08 -7.19
CA ALA A 106 6.39 18.29 -6.07
C ALA A 106 6.87 18.88 -4.73
N LYS A 107 5.94 19.05 -3.78
CA LYS A 107 6.26 19.46 -2.42
C LYS A 107 7.10 18.40 -1.71
N HIS A 108 7.97 18.84 -0.80
CA HIS A 108 8.71 17.95 0.10
C HIS A 108 7.78 17.00 0.86
N LEU A 109 8.24 15.75 1.02
CA LEU A 109 7.55 14.75 1.82
C LEU A 109 8.37 14.46 3.07
N LEU A 110 7.72 14.49 4.22
CA LEU A 110 8.30 14.03 5.48
C LEU A 110 7.77 12.62 5.77
N LYS A 111 8.66 11.63 5.78
CA LYS A 111 8.35 10.28 6.26
C LYS A 111 8.47 10.25 7.78
N VAL A 112 7.49 9.65 8.44
CA VAL A 112 7.46 9.44 9.88
C VAL A 112 7.31 7.95 10.16
N GLU A 113 8.20 7.39 10.97
CA GLU A 113 8.14 6.02 11.49
C GLU A 113 7.75 6.08 12.98
N CYS A 114 6.60 5.48 13.31
CA CYS A 114 6.11 5.36 14.68
C CYS A 114 6.68 4.11 15.37
N GLY A 115 6.72 4.13 16.70
CA GLY A 115 7.05 2.95 17.51
C GLY A 115 6.02 1.83 17.36
N SER A 116 4.75 2.17 17.18
CA SER A 116 3.62 1.25 17.04
C SER A 116 2.71 1.60 15.86
N GLU A 117 1.88 0.64 15.45
CA GLU A 117 0.83 0.87 14.45
C GLU A 117 -0.29 1.74 15.02
N ASP A 118 -0.61 1.58 16.31
CA ASP A 118 -1.64 2.38 17.00
C ASP A 118 -1.31 3.86 17.03
N THR A 119 -0.05 4.24 17.26
CA THR A 119 0.39 5.63 17.20
C THR A 119 0.16 6.21 15.80
N LYS A 120 0.49 5.45 14.76
CA LYS A 120 0.25 5.86 13.37
C LYS A 120 -1.25 6.00 13.08
N ASP A 121 -2.08 5.06 13.53
CA ASP A 121 -3.54 5.12 13.35
C ASP A 121 -4.14 6.36 14.06
N LYS A 122 -3.72 6.66 15.30
CA LYS A 122 -4.10 7.89 16.01
C LYS A 122 -3.76 9.14 15.20
N PHE A 123 -2.56 9.20 14.60
CA PHE A 123 -2.19 10.31 13.71
C PHE A 123 -3.15 10.44 12.54
N LEU A 124 -3.37 9.36 11.79
CA LEU A 124 -4.17 9.39 10.58
C LEU A 124 -5.64 9.79 10.84
N ASP A 125 -6.19 9.37 11.98
CA ASP A 125 -7.57 9.68 12.38
C ASP A 125 -7.74 11.14 12.83
N GLN A 126 -6.71 11.74 13.43
CA GLN A 126 -6.75 13.14 13.89
C GLN A 126 -6.25 14.14 12.84
N THR A 127 -5.49 13.69 11.85
CA THR A 127 -4.94 14.52 10.77
C THR A 127 -5.73 14.38 9.46
N VAL A 128 -7.03 14.04 9.56
CA VAL A 128 -7.91 14.05 8.40
C VAL A 128 -7.98 15.44 7.79
N ARG A 129 -8.07 15.49 6.45
CA ARG A 129 -8.00 16.75 5.69
C ARG A 129 -8.93 17.83 6.23
N SER A 130 -10.18 17.51 6.58
CA SER A 130 -11.13 18.49 7.10
C SER A 130 -10.64 19.18 8.39
N LYS A 131 -10.02 18.43 9.32
CA LYS A 131 -9.47 18.98 10.57
C LYS A 131 -8.26 19.88 10.32
N LEU A 132 -7.37 19.50 9.42
CA LEU A 132 -6.19 20.32 9.09
C LEU A 132 -6.57 21.60 8.34
N PHE A 133 -7.63 21.57 7.53
CA PHE A 133 -8.16 22.78 6.87
C PHE A 133 -8.94 23.69 7.82
N SER A 134 -9.48 23.17 8.94
CA SER A 134 -10.15 23.99 9.95
C SER A 134 -9.20 24.68 10.93
N LEU A 135 -7.90 24.40 10.87
CA LEU A 135 -6.91 25.11 11.69
C LEU A 135 -6.88 26.60 11.29
N VAL A 136 -6.92 27.48 12.30
CA VAL A 136 -7.02 28.94 12.12
C VAL A 136 -5.74 29.48 11.46
N SER A 137 -5.88 30.24 10.38
CA SER A 137 -4.75 30.92 9.74
C SER A 137 -4.17 32.01 10.67
N PRO A 138 -2.84 32.15 10.82
CA PRO A 138 -1.77 31.58 9.99
C PRO A 138 -1.08 30.34 10.61
N ASN A 139 -1.82 29.29 10.95
CA ASN A 139 -1.21 28.04 11.40
C ASN A 139 -0.40 27.37 10.27
N GLN A 140 0.87 27.01 10.56
CA GLN A 140 1.77 26.34 9.61
C GLN A 140 1.27 24.97 9.11
N PHE A 141 0.38 24.33 9.86
CA PHE A 141 -0.21 23.03 9.52
C PHE A 141 -1.47 23.17 8.64
N HIS A 142 -1.90 24.40 8.37
CA HIS A 142 -3.06 24.66 7.53
C HIS A 142 -2.84 24.11 6.11
N GLY A 143 -3.76 23.24 5.67
CA GLY A 143 -3.71 22.66 4.32
C GLY A 143 -2.64 21.58 4.09
N VAL A 144 -1.93 21.17 5.15
CA VAL A 144 -1.02 20.01 5.11
C VAL A 144 -1.81 18.73 4.81
N MET A 145 -1.16 17.78 4.13
CA MET A 145 -1.75 16.46 3.86
C MET A 145 -0.98 15.37 4.57
N VAL A 146 -1.70 14.52 5.30
CA VAL A 146 -1.15 13.33 5.96
C VAL A 146 -1.77 12.09 5.32
N PHE A 147 -0.94 11.09 5.01
CA PHE A 147 -1.40 9.86 4.37
C PHE A 147 -0.51 8.66 4.69
N MET A 148 -1.11 7.47 4.63
CA MET A 148 -0.42 6.19 4.86
C MET A 148 0.74 5.94 3.89
N ASP A 149 1.83 5.36 4.38
CA ASP A 149 2.90 4.80 3.55
C ASP A 149 2.39 3.50 2.89
N LYS A 150 2.04 3.59 1.61
CA LYS A 150 1.51 2.47 0.82
C LYS A 150 2.59 1.83 -0.03
N THR A 151 2.51 0.52 -0.26
CA THR A 151 3.32 -0.18 -1.27
C THR A 151 3.00 0.32 -2.69
N LYS A 152 3.81 -0.08 -3.67
CA LYS A 152 3.52 0.22 -5.08
C LYS A 152 2.17 -0.35 -5.52
N GLN A 153 1.84 -1.56 -5.06
CA GLN A 153 0.60 -2.23 -5.41
C GLN A 153 -0.60 -1.54 -4.75
N GLU A 154 -0.54 -1.28 -3.45
CA GLU A 154 -1.59 -0.55 -2.73
C GLU A 154 -1.85 0.85 -3.33
N ARG A 155 -0.81 1.54 -3.82
CA ARG A 155 -1.00 2.83 -4.53
C ARG A 155 -1.80 2.66 -5.83
N LYS A 156 -1.61 1.56 -6.58
CA LYS A 156 -2.40 1.27 -7.78
C LYS A 156 -3.85 0.97 -7.39
N ASP A 157 -4.05 0.11 -6.40
CA ASP A 157 -5.37 -0.31 -5.94
C ASP A 157 -6.17 0.89 -5.40
N TYR A 158 -5.50 1.78 -4.65
CA TYR A 158 -6.11 3.02 -4.16
C TYR A 158 -6.58 3.93 -5.29
N ARG A 159 -5.82 4.04 -6.40
CA ARG A 159 -6.23 4.84 -7.56
C ARG A 159 -7.48 4.28 -8.20
N ILE A 160 -7.57 2.96 -8.33
CA ILE A 160 -8.76 2.27 -8.86
C ILE A 160 -9.96 2.56 -7.97
N LEU A 161 -9.83 2.34 -6.66
CA LEU A 161 -10.88 2.62 -5.68
C LEU A 161 -11.28 4.11 -5.65
N SER A 162 -10.34 5.02 -5.86
CA SER A 162 -10.61 6.47 -5.89
C SER A 162 -11.49 6.85 -7.09
N VAL A 163 -11.22 6.26 -8.27
CA VAL A 163 -12.06 6.44 -9.45
C VAL A 163 -13.46 5.86 -9.20
N GLU A 164 -13.56 4.68 -8.61
CA GLU A 164 -14.84 4.05 -8.29
C GLU A 164 -15.63 4.84 -7.23
N LYS A 165 -14.96 5.31 -6.18
CA LYS A 165 -15.52 6.21 -5.15
C LYS A 165 -16.15 7.43 -5.80
N LYS A 166 -15.42 8.09 -6.69
CA LYS A 166 -15.91 9.29 -7.38
C LYS A 166 -17.18 8.96 -8.16
N LYS A 167 -17.17 7.92 -9.00
CA LYS A 167 -18.34 7.49 -9.77
C LYS A 167 -19.56 7.20 -8.88
N LYS A 168 -19.36 6.48 -7.78
CA LYS A 168 -20.44 6.13 -6.85
C LYS A 168 -20.98 7.35 -6.11
N ASN A 169 -20.13 8.29 -5.72
CA ASN A 169 -20.56 9.55 -5.10
C ASN A 169 -21.26 10.47 -6.09
N ASP A 170 -20.77 10.59 -7.33
CA ASP A 170 -21.43 11.36 -8.39
C ASP A 170 -22.84 10.79 -8.67
N ASN A 171 -23.01 9.46 -8.63
CA ASN A 171 -24.32 8.80 -8.74
C ASN A 171 -25.25 9.17 -7.57
N LEU A 172 -24.77 9.12 -6.31
CA LEU A 172 -25.56 9.55 -5.15
C LEU A 172 -26.03 10.99 -5.30
N THR A 173 -25.12 11.90 -5.67
CA THR A 173 -25.43 13.32 -5.92
C THR A 173 -26.47 13.49 -7.03
N SER A 174 -26.33 12.75 -8.14
CA SER A 174 -27.30 12.80 -9.26
C SER A 174 -28.71 12.33 -8.87
N ARG A 175 -28.81 11.52 -7.82
CA ARG A 175 -30.07 11.03 -7.25
C ARG A 175 -30.59 11.91 -6.10
N GLY A 176 -29.93 13.04 -5.82
CA GLY A 176 -30.28 13.93 -4.71
C GLY A 176 -29.99 13.36 -3.32
N ILE A 177 -29.18 12.31 -3.21
CA ILE A 177 -28.83 11.69 -1.93
C ILE A 177 -27.62 12.43 -1.35
N THR A 178 -27.85 13.20 -0.28
CA THR A 178 -26.82 14.04 0.36
C THR A 178 -26.40 13.55 1.74
N ASP A 179 -27.16 12.64 2.35
CA ASP A 179 -26.91 12.07 3.67
C ASP A 179 -26.02 10.82 3.62
N GLU A 180 -25.52 10.44 2.44
CA GLU A 180 -24.68 9.26 2.25
C GLU A 180 -23.44 9.59 1.41
N LYS A 181 -22.32 8.92 1.71
CA LYS A 181 -21.11 9.00 0.89
C LYS A 181 -20.33 7.70 0.91
N TYR A 182 -19.73 7.34 -0.22
CA TYR A 182 -18.70 6.32 -0.28
C TYR A 182 -17.35 6.90 0.14
N VAL A 183 -16.65 6.15 0.99
CA VAL A 183 -15.28 6.42 1.42
C VAL A 183 -14.41 5.19 1.21
N ILE A 184 -13.10 5.41 1.05
CA ILE A 184 -12.11 4.34 1.06
C ILE A 184 -11.64 4.20 2.51
N THR A 185 -11.76 3.02 3.09
CA THR A 185 -11.32 2.74 4.46
C THR A 185 -9.82 2.45 4.52
N LYS A 186 -9.28 2.36 5.74
CA LYS A 186 -7.88 1.95 5.96
C LYS A 186 -7.57 0.54 5.43
N TYR A 187 -8.58 -0.32 5.32
CA TYR A 187 -8.47 -1.67 4.78
C TYR A 187 -8.63 -1.74 3.26
N MET A 188 -8.44 -0.62 2.55
CA MET A 188 -8.51 -0.56 1.08
C MET A 188 -9.84 -1.09 0.53
N SER A 189 -10.94 -0.79 1.25
CA SER A 189 -12.29 -1.16 0.84
C SER A 189 -13.17 0.07 0.68
N LEU A 190 -14.11 0.00 -0.25
CA LEU A 190 -15.10 1.04 -0.46
C LEU A 190 -16.31 0.78 0.44
N VAL A 191 -16.62 1.72 1.34
CA VAL A 191 -17.75 1.59 2.26
C VAL A 191 -18.66 2.81 2.12
N LYS A 192 -19.97 2.57 2.13
CA LYS A 192 -20.99 3.61 2.14
C LYS A 192 -21.29 3.99 3.59
N LEU A 193 -21.18 5.27 3.90
CA LEU A 193 -21.43 5.82 5.23
C LEU A 193 -22.59 6.80 5.18
N LYS A 194 -23.40 6.83 6.25
CA LYS A 194 -24.34 7.91 6.51
C LYS A 194 -23.61 9.10 7.14
N ILE A 195 -23.85 10.30 6.61
CA ILE A 195 -23.39 11.56 7.18
C ILE A 195 -24.38 11.91 8.28
N LYS A 196 -23.99 11.73 9.54
CA LYS A 196 -24.75 12.30 10.64
C LYS A 196 -24.68 13.83 10.49
N GLN A 197 -25.81 14.48 10.30
CA GLN A 197 -25.89 15.92 10.53
C GLN A 197 -25.68 16.10 12.03
N GLU A 198 -24.60 16.76 12.43
CA GLU A 198 -24.52 17.29 13.78
C GLU A 198 -25.63 18.32 13.89
N SER A 199 -26.71 17.95 14.58
CA SER A 199 -27.71 18.90 15.04
C SER A 199 -27.00 19.88 15.96
N GLU A 200 -26.87 21.13 15.53
CA GLU A 200 -26.47 22.25 16.37
C GLU A 200 -27.31 22.21 17.66
N GLY A 201 -26.63 22.03 18.79
CA GLY A 201 -27.21 22.07 20.13
C GLY A 201 -26.52 23.14 20.95
#